data_AF-A0A382K5P5-F1
#
_entry.id   AF-A0A382K5P5-F1
#
_cell.length_a   1.000
_cell.length_b   1.000
_cell.length_c   1.000
_cell.angle_alpha   90.00
_cell.angle_beta   90.00
_cell.angle_gamma   90.00
#
_symmetry.space_group_name_H-M   'P 1'
#
loop_
_entity.id
_entity.type
_entity.pdbx_description
1 polymer ?
#
loop_
_entity_poly.entity_id
_entity_poly.type
_entity_poly.pdbx_seq_one_letter_code
_entity_poly.pdbx_strand_id
1 'polypeptide(L)'
;VSAQIFPGSTHPREPGLWRANPYLERYTVPPCGSVVFELFAGDAITVTDPEGAQPGELISFSPDGRPAPAGLCDAQAEAATGFQKILASSEPSAQQVAAGLKRRNISAADAEAIALFGPDTDPGLAHHYTARENLLCVVCAPGDAMPIDKQLPPTSLTVHVKR
;
A
#
# COMPACT_ATOMS: atom_id res chain seq x y z
N VAL A 1 -38.31 16.75 47.81
CA VAL A 1 -39.19 17.16 46.69
C VAL A 1 -38.51 18.34 46.01
N SER A 2 -38.02 18.31 44.77
CA SER A 2 -38.08 17.38 43.66
C SER A 2 -36.79 17.56 42.83
N ALA A 3 -36.22 16.47 42.30
CA ALA A 3 -35.09 16.52 41.39
C ALA A 3 -35.58 16.87 39.97
N GLN A 4 -35.00 17.92 39.38
CA GLN A 4 -35.15 18.23 37.95
C GLN A 4 -34.25 17.30 37.13
N ILE A 5 -34.87 16.51 36.27
CA ILE A 5 -34.20 15.70 35.25
C ILE A 5 -33.93 16.63 34.06
N PHE A 6 -32.66 16.91 33.77
CA PHE A 6 -32.25 17.46 32.49
C PHE A 6 -31.99 16.28 31.55
N PRO A 7 -32.62 16.21 30.36
CA PRO A 7 -32.25 15.21 29.36
C PRO A 7 -30.81 15.48 28.94
N GLY A 8 -29.92 14.53 29.23
CA GLY A 8 -28.53 14.58 28.80
C GLY A 8 -28.49 14.76 27.30
N SER A 9 -27.89 15.87 26.86
CA SER A 9 -27.53 16.07 25.47
C SER A 9 -26.56 14.97 25.08
N THR A 10 -27.05 14.00 24.31
CA THR A 10 -26.19 13.11 23.54
C THR A 10 -25.51 14.00 22.52
N HIS A 11 -24.37 14.57 22.88
CA HIS A 11 -23.46 15.15 21.89
C HIS A 11 -22.99 13.97 21.04
N PRO A 12 -23.37 13.87 19.76
CA PRO A 12 -22.72 12.94 18.87
C PRO A 12 -21.24 13.35 18.91
N ARG A 13 -20.36 12.43 19.34
CA ARG A 13 -18.93 12.63 19.15
C ARG A 13 -18.73 12.60 17.65
N GLU A 14 -18.61 13.77 17.04
CA GLU A 14 -18.20 13.92 15.65
C GLU A 14 -16.93 13.09 15.48
N PRO A 15 -16.94 11.96 14.75
CA PRO A 15 -15.75 11.17 14.57
C PRO A 15 -14.82 11.98 13.68
N GLY A 16 -13.82 12.58 14.32
CA GLY A 16 -12.57 13.04 13.75
C GLY A 16 -12.69 13.65 12.36
N LEU A 17 -12.89 14.97 12.31
CA LEU A 17 -12.02 15.79 11.46
C LEU A 17 -10.57 15.49 11.88
N TRP A 18 -10.04 14.35 11.44
CA TRP A 18 -8.62 14.17 11.27
C TRP A 18 -8.24 15.32 10.38
N ARG A 19 -7.55 16.31 10.95
CA ARG A 19 -6.75 17.24 10.18
C ARG A 19 -5.83 16.35 9.36
N ALA A 20 -6.26 15.99 8.15
CA ALA A 20 -5.38 15.46 7.14
C ALA A 20 -4.35 16.55 6.98
N ASN A 21 -3.20 16.37 7.63
CA ASN A 21 -2.05 17.19 7.33
C ASN A 21 -1.91 17.07 5.80
N PRO A 22 -2.05 18.16 5.03
CA PRO A 22 -2.04 18.04 3.56
C PRO A 22 -0.71 17.49 3.04
N TYR A 23 0.31 17.48 3.89
CA TYR A 23 1.62 16.88 3.68
C TYR A 23 1.70 15.41 4.10
N LEU A 24 0.62 14.79 4.59
CA LEU A 24 0.57 13.39 5.01
C LEU A 24 -0.62 12.67 4.37
N GLU A 25 -0.34 11.89 3.34
CA GLU A 25 -1.32 11.01 2.71
C GLU A 25 -1.26 9.62 3.35
N ARG A 26 -2.41 8.99 3.53
CA ARG A 26 -2.52 7.62 4.05
C ARG A 26 -3.34 6.78 3.10
N TYR A 27 -2.77 5.66 2.66
CA TYR A 27 -3.44 4.68 1.82
C TYR A 27 -3.55 3.34 2.57
N THR A 28 -4.67 2.66 2.37
CA THR A 28 -4.86 1.28 2.81
C THR A 28 -4.72 0.38 1.59
N VAL A 29 -3.75 -0.54 1.62
CA VAL A 29 -3.59 -1.57 0.60
C VAL A 29 -4.55 -2.70 0.94
N PRO A 30 -5.55 -2.98 0.09
CA PRO A 30 -6.47 -4.06 0.36
C PRO A 30 -5.73 -5.41 0.31
N PRO A 31 -6.17 -6.41 1.09
CA PRO A 31 -5.62 -7.74 1.02
C PRO A 31 -5.78 -8.30 -0.39
N CYS A 32 -4.78 -9.04 -0.89
CA CYS A 32 -4.74 -9.55 -2.26
C CYS A 32 -4.88 -8.46 -3.34
N GLY A 33 -4.53 -7.21 -3.03
CA GLY A 33 -4.71 -6.09 -3.92
C GLY A 33 -3.51 -5.14 -3.92
N SER A 34 -3.72 -3.99 -4.56
CA SER A 34 -2.67 -2.99 -4.77
C SER A 34 -3.21 -1.57 -4.73
N VAL A 35 -2.33 -0.62 -4.44
CA VAL A 35 -2.59 0.82 -4.55
C VAL A 35 -1.49 1.46 -5.38
N VAL A 36 -1.86 2.46 -6.17
CA VAL A 36 -0.96 3.20 -7.05
C VAL A 36 -0.97 4.66 -6.64
N PHE A 37 0.21 5.27 -6.49
CA PHE A 37 0.36 6.68 -6.12
C PHE A 37 1.70 7.24 -6.62
N GLU A 38 1.81 8.56 -6.69
CA GLU A 38 3.02 9.24 -7.15
C GLU A 38 3.83 9.77 -5.97
N LEU A 39 5.14 9.57 -6.02
CA LEU A 39 6.12 10.18 -5.13
C LEU A 39 6.95 11.18 -5.94
N PHE A 40 7.15 12.38 -5.40
CA PHE A 40 8.10 13.35 -5.94
C PHE A 40 9.45 13.23 -5.23
N ALA A 41 10.50 13.73 -5.89
CA ALA A 41 11.82 13.78 -5.28
C ALA A 41 11.78 14.50 -3.91
N GLY A 42 12.22 13.82 -2.85
CA GLY A 42 12.17 14.29 -1.47
C GLY A 42 10.98 13.75 -0.65
N ASP A 43 9.95 13.20 -1.29
CA ASP A 43 8.83 12.57 -0.59
C ASP A 43 9.32 11.34 0.18
N ALA A 44 8.78 11.14 1.38
CA ALA A 44 9.11 9.99 2.22
C ALA A 44 7.91 9.04 2.31
N ILE A 45 8.14 7.77 2.04
CA ILE A 45 7.15 6.71 2.14
C ILE A 45 7.46 5.81 3.33
N THR A 46 6.43 5.44 4.08
CA THR A 46 6.48 4.40 5.09
C THR A 46 5.40 3.37 4.80
N VAL A 47 5.78 2.10 4.66
CA VAL A 47 4.85 0.99 4.51
C VAL A 47 4.92 0.14 5.76
N THR A 48 3.77 -0.25 6.29
CA THR A 48 3.64 -1.01 7.55
C THR A 48 2.72 -2.19 7.34
N ASP A 49 3.14 -3.36 7.81
CA ASP A 49 2.26 -4.51 8.01
C ASP A 49 1.77 -4.50 9.48
N PRO A 50 0.54 -4.05 9.77
CA PRO A 50 0.05 -3.96 11.14
C PRO A 50 -0.20 -5.32 11.79
N GLU A 51 -0.46 -6.36 11.00
CA GLU A 51 -0.87 -7.68 11.48
C GLU A 51 0.25 -8.72 11.39
N GLY A 52 1.27 -8.48 10.57
CA GLY A 52 2.39 -9.38 10.35
C GLY A 52 2.03 -10.51 9.38
N ALA A 53 3.06 -11.22 8.93
CA ALA A 53 2.95 -12.38 8.04
C ALA A 53 2.28 -12.12 6.67
N GLN A 54 2.04 -10.88 6.28
CA GLN A 54 1.49 -10.54 4.98
C GLN A 54 2.62 -10.14 4.04
N PRO A 55 2.90 -10.94 2.99
CA PRO A 55 3.89 -10.55 2.00
C PRO A 55 3.51 -9.20 1.37
N GLY A 56 4.52 -8.36 1.17
CA GLY A 56 4.37 -7.02 0.65
C GLY A 56 5.46 -6.70 -0.36
N GLU A 57 5.07 -6.13 -1.49
CA GLU A 57 5.98 -5.70 -2.56
C GLU A 57 5.80 -4.20 -2.81
N LEU A 58 6.92 -3.50 -2.96
CA LEU A 58 6.97 -2.11 -3.40
C LEU A 58 7.62 -2.03 -4.77
N ILE A 59 6.83 -1.63 -5.76
CA ILE A 59 7.23 -1.45 -7.14
C ILE A 59 7.32 0.05 -7.40
N SER A 60 8.32 0.45 -8.19
CA SER A 60 8.44 1.84 -8.63
C SER A 60 8.82 1.91 -10.09
N PHE A 61 8.25 2.90 -10.77
CA PHE A 61 8.53 3.20 -12.16
C PHE A 61 8.94 4.66 -12.31
N SER A 62 9.87 4.92 -13.20
CA SER A 62 10.22 6.27 -13.64
C SER A 62 9.07 6.89 -14.45
N PRO A 63 9.08 8.22 -14.68
CA PRO A 63 8.04 8.89 -15.44
C PRO A 63 7.94 8.44 -16.91
N ASP A 64 9.01 7.87 -17.48
CA ASP A 64 9.02 7.23 -18.81
C ASP A 64 8.54 5.78 -18.79
N GLY A 65 8.13 5.28 -17.62
CA GLY A 65 7.46 3.99 -17.44
C GLY A 65 8.39 2.79 -17.31
N ARG A 66 9.68 3.01 -17.03
CA ARG A 66 10.67 1.96 -16.78
C ARG A 66 10.70 1.59 -15.31
N PRO A 67 11.03 0.34 -14.94
CA PRO A 67 11.32 -0.02 -13.56
C PRO A 67 12.44 0.87 -12.99
N ALA A 68 12.21 1.42 -11.79
CA ALA A 68 13.13 2.36 -11.16
C ALA A 68 13.29 2.14 -9.63
N PRO A 69 13.53 0.91 -9.15
CA PRO A 69 13.70 0.62 -7.70
C PRO A 69 14.86 1.41 -7.07
N ALA A 70 15.90 1.73 -7.86
CA ALA A 70 17.04 2.55 -7.46
C ALA A 70 16.65 3.98 -7.00
N GLY A 71 15.48 4.46 -7.43
CA GLY A 71 14.91 5.73 -6.99
C GLY A 71 14.43 5.71 -5.53
N LEU A 72 14.30 4.53 -4.92
CA LEU A 72 13.89 4.35 -3.52
C LEU A 72 15.02 3.77 -2.65
N CYS A 73 15.74 2.76 -3.15
CA CYS A 73 16.87 2.17 -2.43
C CYS A 73 17.86 1.49 -3.38
N ASP A 74 19.10 1.27 -2.92
CA ASP A 74 20.13 0.54 -3.67
C ASP A 74 20.08 -0.98 -3.47
N ALA A 75 19.05 -1.49 -2.80
CA ALA A 75 18.90 -2.93 -2.61
C ALA A 75 18.58 -3.61 -3.93
N GLN A 76 18.97 -4.89 -4.03
CA GLN A 76 18.66 -5.69 -5.21
C GLN A 76 17.14 -5.86 -5.32
N ALA A 77 16.57 -5.37 -6.41
CA ALA A 77 15.18 -5.61 -6.74
C ALA A 77 15.03 -7.01 -7.37
N GLU A 78 13.86 -7.59 -7.19
CA GLU A 78 13.50 -8.90 -7.73
C GLU A 78 12.33 -8.75 -8.70
N ALA A 79 12.03 -9.80 -9.47
CA ALA A 79 10.84 -9.78 -10.31
C ALA A 79 9.57 -9.60 -9.44
N ALA A 80 8.68 -8.69 -9.83
CA ALA A 80 7.45 -8.39 -9.08
C ALA A 80 6.38 -9.48 -9.25
N THR A 81 6.67 -10.71 -8.81
CA THR A 81 5.84 -11.88 -9.07
C THR A 81 4.48 -11.81 -8.39
N GLY A 82 4.40 -11.26 -7.16
CA GLY A 82 3.15 -11.07 -6.45
C GLY A 82 2.25 -10.05 -7.15
N PHE A 83 2.82 -8.92 -7.56
CA PHE A 83 2.14 -7.90 -8.36
C PHE A 83 1.61 -8.47 -9.68
N GLN A 84 2.43 -9.23 -10.41
CA GLN A 84 2.02 -9.87 -11.67
C GLN A 84 0.86 -10.85 -11.46
N LYS A 85 0.86 -11.63 -10.37
CA LYS A 85 -0.26 -12.50 -10.01
C LYS A 85 -1.55 -11.72 -9.73
N ILE A 86 -1.46 -10.63 -8.95
CA ILE A 86 -2.61 -9.77 -8.68
C ILE A 86 -3.19 -9.21 -9.97
N LEU A 87 -2.35 -8.72 -10.89
CA LEU A 87 -2.79 -8.20 -12.18
C LEU A 87 -3.36 -9.26 -13.13
N ALA A 88 -2.94 -10.52 -12.98
CA ALA A 88 -3.49 -11.65 -13.73
C ALA A 88 -4.85 -12.12 -13.19
N SER A 89 -5.28 -11.65 -12.01
CA SER A 89 -6.59 -11.98 -11.46
C SER A 89 -7.73 -11.36 -12.28
N SER A 90 -8.93 -11.95 -12.18
CA SER A 90 -10.14 -11.42 -12.85
C SER A 90 -10.83 -10.31 -12.05
N GLU A 91 -10.19 -9.79 -10.99
CA GLU A 91 -10.78 -8.76 -10.13
C GLU A 91 -10.87 -7.41 -10.87
N PRO A 92 -12.01 -6.68 -10.76
CA PRO A 92 -12.17 -5.39 -11.41
C PRO A 92 -11.12 -4.35 -10.99
N SER A 93 -10.59 -4.43 -9.76
CA SER A 93 -9.54 -3.55 -9.26
C SER A 93 -8.20 -3.81 -9.95
N ALA A 94 -7.82 -5.08 -10.13
CA ALA A 94 -6.62 -5.48 -10.86
C ALA A 94 -6.68 -5.02 -12.33
N GLN A 95 -7.84 -5.17 -12.98
CA GLN A 95 -8.04 -4.69 -14.35
C GLN A 95 -7.90 -3.16 -14.47
N GLN A 96 -8.39 -2.41 -13.48
CA GLN A 96 -8.25 -0.95 -13.45
C GLN A 96 -6.78 -0.54 -13.33
N VAL A 97 -6.02 -1.18 -12.43
CA VAL A 97 -4.57 -0.94 -12.28
C VAL A 97 -3.83 -1.28 -13.57
N ALA A 98 -4.07 -2.46 -14.15
CA ALA A 98 -3.46 -2.87 -15.42
C ALA A 98 -3.77 -1.87 -16.56
N ALA A 99 -5.02 -1.39 -16.65
CA ALA A 99 -5.41 -0.40 -17.64
C ALA A 99 -4.75 0.97 -17.39
N GLY A 100 -4.60 1.38 -16.12
CA GLY A 100 -3.89 2.60 -15.73
C GLY A 100 -2.41 2.57 -16.15
N LEU A 101 -1.74 1.45 -15.89
CA LEU A 101 -0.35 1.25 -16.27
C LEU A 101 -0.16 1.22 -17.80
N LYS A 102 -1.03 0.52 -18.53
CA LYS A 102 -1.00 0.51 -20.00
C LYS A 102 -1.17 1.91 -20.60
N ARG A 103 -2.05 2.75 -20.06
CA ARG A 103 -2.22 4.14 -20.52
C ARG A 103 -0.98 5.00 -20.31
N ARG A 104 -0.13 4.62 -19.35
CA ARG A 104 1.15 5.26 -19.02
C ARG A 104 2.34 4.57 -19.71
N ASN A 105 2.10 3.63 -20.64
CA ASN A 105 3.11 2.81 -21.31
C ASN A 105 3.99 1.98 -20.36
N ILE A 106 3.46 1.62 -19.18
CA ILE A 106 4.16 0.79 -18.20
C ILE A 106 3.86 -0.68 -18.45
N SER A 107 4.92 -1.48 -18.57
CA SER A 107 4.85 -2.93 -18.67
C SER A 107 4.91 -3.56 -17.28
N ALA A 108 3.84 -4.27 -16.89
CA ALA A 108 3.84 -5.04 -15.64
C ALA A 108 4.71 -6.31 -15.72
N ALA A 109 4.99 -6.80 -16.93
CA ALA A 109 5.82 -8.00 -17.13
C ALA A 109 7.29 -7.75 -16.76
N ASP A 110 7.77 -6.54 -16.99
CA ASP A 110 9.15 -6.12 -16.69
C ASP A 110 9.26 -5.47 -15.30
N ALA A 111 8.20 -5.48 -14.50
CA ALA A 111 8.17 -4.83 -13.20
C ALA A 111 9.13 -5.48 -12.20
N GLU A 112 9.89 -4.65 -11.51
CA GLU A 112 10.80 -5.04 -10.43
C GLU A 112 10.26 -4.55 -9.09
N ALA A 113 10.36 -5.39 -8.06
CA ALA A 113 9.86 -5.14 -6.73
C ALA A 113 10.98 -5.14 -5.69
N ILE A 114 10.84 -4.24 -4.71
CA ILE A 114 11.51 -4.34 -3.43
C ILE A 114 10.59 -5.18 -2.53
N ALA A 115 11.08 -6.34 -2.08
CA ALA A 115 10.36 -7.14 -1.10
C ALA A 115 10.37 -6.41 0.26
N LEU A 116 9.17 -6.09 0.77
CA LEU A 116 9.00 -5.41 2.05
C LEU A 116 8.81 -6.42 3.19
N PHE A 117 7.89 -7.36 3.01
CA PHE A 117 7.46 -8.26 4.06
C PHE A 117 7.38 -9.69 3.55
N GLY A 118 7.47 -10.65 4.48
CA GLY A 118 7.37 -12.08 4.20
C GLY A 118 6.49 -12.79 5.23
N PRO A 119 6.21 -14.09 5.05
CA PRO A 119 5.30 -14.86 5.91
C PRO A 119 5.76 -14.96 7.37
N ASP A 120 7.05 -14.75 7.64
CA ASP A 120 7.64 -14.82 8.97
C ASP A 120 7.95 -13.43 9.58
N THR A 121 7.40 -12.35 8.99
CA THR A 121 7.65 -10.99 9.50
C THR A 121 6.77 -10.63 10.69
N ASP A 122 7.38 -9.94 11.66
CA ASP A 122 6.72 -9.53 12.89
C ASP A 122 5.61 -8.48 12.64
N PRO A 123 4.49 -8.53 13.41
CA PRO A 123 3.46 -7.52 13.36
C PRO A 123 4.00 -6.11 13.69
N GLY A 124 3.56 -5.11 12.93
CA GLY A 124 3.97 -3.73 13.09
C GLY A 124 5.30 -3.38 12.44
N LEU A 125 5.96 -4.32 11.74
CA LEU A 125 7.17 -4.03 10.98
C LEU A 125 6.89 -2.96 9.94
N ALA A 126 7.81 -2.00 9.80
CA ALA A 126 7.68 -0.89 8.88
C ALA A 126 8.96 -0.67 8.08
N HIS A 127 8.81 -0.43 6.78
CA HIS A 127 9.89 -0.02 5.88
C HIS A 127 9.73 1.44 5.49
N HIS A 128 10.85 2.15 5.49
CA HIS A 128 10.90 3.58 5.19
C HIS A 128 11.84 3.86 4.03
N TYR A 129 11.39 4.64 3.06
CA TYR A 129 12.20 5.08 1.92
C TYR A 129 11.95 6.56 1.64
N THR A 130 12.95 7.20 1.02
CA THR A 130 12.83 8.56 0.49
C THR A 130 13.01 8.49 -1.01
N ALA A 131 12.06 9.05 -1.76
CA ALA A 131 12.13 9.12 -3.21
C ALA A 131 13.28 10.06 -3.61
N ARG A 132 14.24 9.54 -4.35
CA ARG A 132 15.39 10.29 -4.88
C ARG A 132 15.04 11.07 -6.14
N GLU A 133 13.96 10.66 -6.80
CA GLU A 133 13.44 11.22 -8.04
C GLU A 133 11.91 11.08 -8.08
N ASN A 134 11.29 11.54 -9.16
CA ASN A 134 9.85 11.40 -9.34
C ASN A 134 9.52 9.98 -9.78
N LEU A 135 8.62 9.31 -9.07
CA LEU A 135 8.31 7.90 -9.25
C LEU A 135 6.80 7.67 -9.24
N LEU A 136 6.36 6.76 -10.09
CA LEU A 136 5.08 6.09 -9.92
C LEU A 136 5.29 4.84 -9.08
N CYS A 137 4.70 4.81 -7.89
CA CYS A 137 4.82 3.69 -6.98
C CYS A 137 3.55 2.84 -6.96
N VAL A 138 3.77 1.54 -6.79
CA VAL A 138 2.71 0.57 -6.52
C VAL A 138 3.10 -0.22 -5.28
N VAL A 139 2.23 -0.24 -4.28
CA VAL A 139 2.36 -1.17 -3.16
C VAL A 139 1.29 -2.22 -3.31
N CYS A 140 1.69 -3.47 -3.23
CA CYS A 140 0.74 -4.57 -3.24
C CYS A 140 0.97 -5.53 -2.08
N ALA A 141 -0.13 -6.12 -1.64
CA ALA A 141 -0.18 -7.14 -0.61
C ALA A 141 -0.53 -8.47 -1.29
N PRO A 142 0.45 -9.17 -1.90
CA PRO A 142 0.20 -10.49 -2.46
C PRO A 142 -0.11 -11.48 -1.34
N GLY A 143 -1.38 -11.79 -1.17
CA GLY A 143 -1.84 -12.95 -0.42
C GLY A 143 -2.17 -14.07 -1.39
N ASP A 144 -1.81 -15.30 -1.06
CA ASP A 144 -2.50 -16.45 -1.64
C ASP A 144 -3.89 -16.52 -0.99
N ALA A 145 -4.94 -16.73 -1.81
CA ALA A 145 -6.23 -17.16 -1.28
C ALA A 145 -6.00 -18.53 -0.61
N MET A 146 -5.87 -18.55 0.71
CA MET A 146 -5.38 -19.75 1.40
C MET A 146 -6.28 -20.97 1.15
N PRO A 147 -5.70 -22.18 0.99
CA PRO A 147 -6.42 -23.42 1.22
C PRO A 147 -6.84 -23.50 2.69
N ILE A 148 -7.99 -24.14 2.95
CA ILE A 148 -8.81 -24.11 4.18
C ILE A 148 -8.10 -24.52 5.49
N ASP A 149 -6.84 -24.96 5.43
CA ASP A 149 -6.03 -25.51 6.52
C ASP A 149 -5.05 -24.49 7.17
N LYS A 150 -4.85 -23.30 6.60
CA LYS A 150 -4.04 -22.24 7.23
C LYS A 150 -4.94 -21.08 7.71
N GLN A 151 -4.80 -20.75 8.99
CA GLN A 151 -5.74 -19.94 9.76
C GLN A 151 -5.26 -18.49 9.95
N LEU A 152 -4.76 -17.86 8.89
CA LEU A 152 -4.42 -16.43 8.90
C LEU A 152 -5.00 -15.79 7.61
N PRO A 153 -6.10 -15.03 7.71
CA PRO A 153 -6.65 -14.35 6.54
C PRO A 153 -5.63 -13.32 6.01
N PRO A 154 -5.60 -13.04 4.69
CA PRO A 154 -4.73 -12.00 4.15
C PRO A 154 -5.09 -10.64 4.76
N THR A 155 -4.07 -9.88 5.14
CA THR A 155 -4.22 -8.65 5.92
C THR A 155 -3.95 -7.42 5.05
N SER A 156 -4.36 -6.24 5.54
CA SER A 156 -4.16 -4.98 4.81
C SER A 156 -2.82 -4.36 5.18
N LEU A 157 -2.07 -3.83 4.20
CA LEU A 157 -0.90 -2.98 4.47
C LEU A 157 -1.33 -1.52 4.61
N THR A 158 -0.60 -0.76 5.42
CA THR A 158 -0.77 0.69 5.54
C THR A 158 0.38 1.41 4.89
N VAL A 159 0.10 2.38 4.02
CA VAL A 159 1.10 3.26 3.41
C VAL A 159 0.88 4.68 3.90
N HIS A 160 1.95 5.33 4.35
CA HIS A 160 2.00 6.75 4.64
C HIS A 160 2.98 7.43 3.70
N VAL A 161 2.56 8.52 3.06
CA VAL A 161 3.41 9.37 2.24
C VAL A 161 3.50 10.74 2.90
N LYS A 162 4.72 11.21 3.12
CA LYS A 162 5.02 12.55 3.61
C LYS A 162 5.65 13.37 2.49
N ARG A 163 5.00 14.47 2.12
CA ARG A 163 5.44 15.42 1.09
C ARG A 163 6.07 16.68 1.70
#